data_AF-A0A2J8T2R5-F1
#
_entry.id   AF-A0A2J8T2R5-F1
#
_cell.length_a   1.000
_cell.length_b   1.000
_cell.length_c   1.000
_cell.angle_alpha   90.00
_cell.angle_beta   90.00
_cell.angle_gamma   90.00
#
_symmetry.space_group_name_H-M   'P 1'
#
loop_
_entity.id
_entity.type
_entity.pdbx_description
1 polymer ?
#
loop_
_entity_poly.entity_id
_entity_poly.type
_entity_poly.pdbx_seq_one_letter_code
_entity_poly.pdbx_strand_id
1 'polypeptide(L)'
;MAAAAQPKKIVAPTVSQINAEFVTQLACKYWAPHIKKKSPFDIKVIEDIYEKEIVKSRFAIRKIMLLEFSQYLENYLWMNYSPEVSSKAYLMSICCMVNEKFRENVPAWEIFKKKPDHFPFFFKHILKAALAETDGEFSLHEQTVLLLFLDHCFNSLEVDLIRSQVQQLISLPMWMGLQPARLELELKKTPKLRKFWNLIKKNDEKMDPEAREQAYQERRFLSQLIQKFISVLKSVPLSEPVTMDKVHYCERFIELMIDLEALLPTRRWFNTILDDSHLLVHCYLSNLVHREEDGHLFSQLLDMLKFYTGFEINDQTGNALTENEMTTIHYDRITSLQRAAFAHFPELYDFALSNVAEVDTRESLVKLFGPL
;
A
#
# COMPACT_ATOMS: atom_id res chain seq x y z
N MET A 1 5.45 45.82 5.99
CA MET A 1 4.12 45.21 5.75
C MET A 1 4.10 44.68 4.33
N ALA A 2 4.40 43.40 4.13
CA ALA A 2 4.32 42.76 2.81
C ALA A 2 2.90 42.20 2.64
N ALA A 3 2.23 42.60 1.56
CA ALA A 3 0.86 42.19 1.27
C ALA A 3 0.82 40.69 0.92
N ALA A 4 -0.03 39.94 1.61
CA ALA A 4 -0.30 38.54 1.33
C ALA A 4 -0.99 38.40 -0.05
N ALA A 5 -0.46 37.55 -0.91
CA ALA A 5 -1.06 37.22 -2.20
C ALA A 5 -2.37 36.43 -1.97
N GLN A 6 -3.48 36.92 -2.53
CA GLN A 6 -4.78 36.25 -2.46
C GLN A 6 -4.77 34.92 -3.25
N PRO A 7 -5.50 33.89 -2.77
CA PRO A 7 -5.63 32.63 -3.49
C PRO A 7 -6.38 32.85 -4.81
N LYS A 8 -5.78 32.42 -5.93
CA LYS A 8 -6.41 32.46 -7.26
C LYS A 8 -7.65 31.57 -7.26
N LYS A 9 -8.85 32.17 -7.30
CA LYS A 9 -10.11 31.46 -7.55
C LYS A 9 -10.00 30.68 -8.86
N ILE A 10 -10.24 29.37 -8.78
CA ILE A 10 -10.35 28.48 -9.93
C ILE A 10 -11.65 28.83 -10.65
N VAL A 11 -11.56 29.64 -11.71
CA VAL A 11 -12.69 29.93 -12.60
C VAL A 11 -12.93 28.70 -13.47
N ALA A 12 -14.18 28.21 -13.49
CA ALA A 12 -14.58 27.10 -14.37
C ALA A 12 -14.44 27.54 -15.85
N PRO A 13 -13.80 26.74 -16.71
CA PRO A 13 -13.56 27.10 -18.11
C PRO A 13 -14.88 27.15 -18.90
N THR A 14 -14.93 28.01 -19.92
CA THR A 14 -16.09 28.09 -20.82
C THR A 14 -16.15 26.85 -21.71
N VAL A 15 -17.35 26.50 -22.19
CA VAL A 15 -17.55 25.37 -23.13
C VAL A 15 -16.64 25.49 -24.37
N SER A 16 -16.37 26.71 -24.83
CA SER A 16 -15.45 26.99 -25.93
C SER A 16 -13.98 26.65 -25.60
N GLN A 17 -13.53 26.90 -24.37
CA GLN A 17 -12.18 26.55 -23.91
C GLN A 17 -12.02 25.04 -23.76
N ILE A 18 -13.06 24.35 -23.28
CA ILE A 18 -13.08 22.88 -23.17
C ILE A 18 -13.04 22.23 -24.56
N ASN A 19 -13.79 22.76 -25.53
CA ASN A 19 -13.81 22.23 -26.91
C ASN A 19 -12.51 22.50 -27.69
N ALA A 20 -11.78 23.57 -27.35
CA ALA A 20 -10.48 23.88 -27.94
C ALA A 20 -9.35 23.01 -27.36
N GLU A 21 -9.59 22.31 -26.25
CA GLU A 21 -8.59 21.50 -25.58
C GLU A 21 -8.24 20.23 -26.37
N PHE A 22 -6.94 19.94 -26.47
CA PHE A 22 -6.40 18.79 -27.21
C PHE A 22 -7.05 17.46 -26.80
N VAL A 23 -7.24 17.25 -25.48
CA VAL A 23 -7.90 16.07 -24.91
C VAL A 23 -9.34 15.92 -25.42
N THR A 24 -10.11 17.01 -25.46
CA THR A 24 -11.51 16.97 -25.94
C THR A 24 -11.59 16.62 -27.42
N GLN A 25 -10.66 17.13 -28.24
CA GLN A 25 -10.60 16.79 -29.66
C GLN A 25 -10.28 15.31 -29.88
N LEU A 26 -9.33 14.76 -29.12
CA LEU A 26 -9.03 13.32 -29.14
C LEU A 26 -10.24 12.51 -28.68
N ALA A 27 -10.90 12.92 -27.60
CA ALA A 27 -12.10 12.26 -27.12
C ALA A 27 -13.15 12.21 -28.23
N CYS A 28 -13.46 13.33 -28.87
CA CYS A 28 -14.43 13.38 -29.96
C CYS A 28 -14.06 12.45 -31.14
N LYS A 29 -12.77 12.32 -31.44
CA LYS A 29 -12.30 11.46 -32.53
C LYS A 29 -12.38 9.97 -32.19
N TYR A 30 -12.09 9.59 -30.94
CA TYR A 30 -11.77 8.20 -30.60
C TYR A 30 -12.74 7.52 -29.63
N TRP A 31 -13.31 8.20 -28.62
CA TRP A 31 -14.05 7.51 -27.55
C TRP A 31 -15.25 8.25 -26.95
N ALA A 32 -15.43 9.55 -27.21
CA ALA A 32 -16.45 10.36 -26.56
C ALA A 32 -17.87 9.79 -26.75
N PRO A 33 -18.73 9.92 -25.73
CA PRO A 33 -20.11 9.46 -25.81
C PRO A 33 -20.87 10.27 -26.88
N HIS A 34 -21.92 9.65 -27.44
CA HIS A 34 -22.83 10.25 -28.45
C HIS A 34 -22.25 10.54 -29.85
N ILE A 35 -21.00 10.15 -30.13
CA ILE A 35 -20.43 10.22 -31.49
C ILE A 35 -20.60 8.87 -32.21
N LYS A 36 -21.32 8.89 -33.35
CA LYS A 36 -21.71 7.68 -34.11
C LYS A 36 -20.54 7.00 -34.83
N LYS A 37 -19.57 7.76 -35.33
CA LYS A 37 -18.40 7.22 -36.05
C LYS A 37 -17.14 7.68 -35.35
N LYS A 38 -16.42 6.73 -34.75
CA LYS A 38 -15.15 6.95 -34.06
C LYS A 38 -14.02 6.34 -34.88
N SER A 39 -12.82 6.89 -34.78
CA SER A 39 -11.63 6.27 -35.36
C SER A 39 -11.32 4.93 -34.65
N PRO A 40 -10.67 3.97 -35.33
CA PRO A 40 -10.22 2.73 -34.70
C PRO A 40 -9.27 2.99 -33.53
N PHE A 41 -9.13 1.98 -32.66
CA PHE A 41 -8.15 1.99 -31.57
C PHE A 41 -6.73 2.21 -32.11
N ASP A 42 -5.99 3.08 -31.43
CA ASP A 42 -4.59 3.39 -31.73
C ASP A 42 -3.84 3.57 -30.41
N ILE A 43 -2.89 2.67 -30.13
CA ILE A 43 -2.11 2.68 -28.90
C ILE A 43 -1.34 3.99 -28.71
N LYS A 44 -0.94 4.66 -29.79
CA LYS A 44 -0.21 5.94 -29.72
C LYS A 44 -1.01 7.04 -29.05
N VAL A 45 -2.34 6.98 -29.10
CA VAL A 45 -3.20 7.94 -28.41
C VAL A 45 -3.01 7.85 -26.90
N ILE A 46 -2.85 6.64 -26.35
CA ILE A 46 -2.60 6.42 -24.92
C ILE A 46 -1.23 6.93 -24.53
N GLU A 47 -0.20 6.57 -25.29
CA GLU A 47 1.18 7.03 -25.06
C GLU A 47 1.27 8.56 -25.11
N ASP A 48 0.69 9.19 -26.13
CA ASP A 48 0.70 10.64 -26.29
C ASP A 48 -0.05 11.36 -25.17
N ILE A 49 -1.23 10.88 -24.77
CA ILE A 49 -1.99 11.46 -23.65
C ILE A 49 -1.18 11.34 -22.36
N TYR A 50 -0.63 10.15 -22.09
CA TYR A 50 0.10 9.91 -20.86
C TYR A 50 1.35 10.78 -20.77
N GLU A 51 2.20 10.78 -21.80
CA GLU A 51 3.45 11.54 -21.78
C GLU A 51 3.22 13.05 -21.85
N LYS A 52 2.36 13.52 -22.79
CA LYS A 52 2.24 14.94 -23.12
C LYS A 52 1.19 15.68 -22.31
N GLU A 53 0.14 15.00 -21.84
CA GLU A 53 -0.94 15.62 -21.08
C GLU A 53 -0.89 15.29 -19.59
N ILE A 54 -0.58 14.04 -19.21
CA ILE A 54 -0.55 13.63 -17.79
C ILE A 54 0.82 13.94 -17.16
N VAL A 55 1.89 13.32 -17.66
CA VAL A 55 3.25 13.43 -17.09
C VAL A 55 3.80 14.85 -17.24
N LYS A 56 3.75 15.43 -18.45
CA LYS A 56 4.25 16.79 -18.70
C LYS A 56 3.53 17.87 -17.88
N SER A 57 2.24 17.67 -17.57
CA SER A 57 1.49 18.59 -16.71
C SER A 57 1.69 18.33 -15.21
N ARG A 58 2.56 17.38 -14.83
CA ARG A 58 2.78 16.92 -13.46
C ARG A 58 1.47 16.43 -12.82
N PHE A 59 0.75 15.57 -13.54
CA PHE A 59 -0.51 14.97 -13.11
C PHE A 59 -1.55 16.02 -12.70
N ALA A 60 -1.64 17.11 -13.49
CA ALA A 60 -2.55 18.20 -13.19
C ALA A 60 -4.00 17.68 -13.09
N ILE A 61 -4.63 17.89 -11.93
CA ILE A 61 -5.94 17.32 -11.63
C ILE A 61 -6.99 17.63 -12.68
N ARG A 62 -6.98 18.85 -13.24
CA ARG A 62 -7.89 19.25 -14.31
C ARG A 62 -7.76 18.37 -15.56
N LYS A 63 -6.56 17.99 -15.96
CA LYS A 63 -6.33 17.13 -17.14
C LYS A 63 -6.91 15.73 -16.92
N ILE A 64 -6.70 15.18 -15.72
CA ILE A 64 -7.20 13.88 -15.32
C ILE A 64 -8.74 13.90 -15.25
N MET A 65 -9.33 14.93 -14.65
CA MET A 65 -10.78 15.14 -14.62
C MET A 65 -11.39 15.19 -16.03
N LEU A 66 -10.79 15.91 -16.97
CA LEU A 66 -11.31 15.98 -18.34
C LEU A 66 -11.28 14.62 -19.04
N LEU A 67 -10.21 13.83 -18.83
CA LEU A 67 -10.12 12.47 -19.37
C LEU A 67 -11.19 11.57 -18.76
N GLU A 68 -11.36 11.58 -17.43
CA GLU A 68 -12.36 10.78 -16.74
C GLU A 68 -13.78 11.15 -17.20
N PHE A 69 -14.12 12.44 -17.20
CA PHE A 69 -15.43 12.95 -17.62
C PHE A 69 -15.76 12.60 -19.07
N SER A 70 -14.74 12.50 -19.93
CA SER A 70 -14.89 12.08 -21.32
C SER A 70 -15.12 10.56 -21.51
N GLN A 71 -15.18 9.79 -20.42
CA GLN A 71 -15.30 8.32 -20.39
C GLN A 71 -14.08 7.62 -21.01
N TYR A 72 -12.88 8.15 -20.76
CA TYR A 72 -11.64 7.60 -21.31
C TYR A 72 -11.39 6.15 -20.86
N LEU A 73 -11.68 5.82 -19.60
CA LEU A 73 -11.53 4.48 -19.06
C LEU A 73 -12.48 3.47 -19.73
N GLU A 74 -13.76 3.82 -19.82
CA GLU A 74 -14.83 2.94 -20.27
C GLU A 74 -14.84 2.74 -21.78
N ASN A 75 -14.57 3.81 -22.53
CA ASN A 75 -14.75 3.81 -23.97
C ASN A 75 -13.44 3.65 -24.74
N TYR A 76 -12.27 3.84 -24.11
CA TYR A 76 -10.97 3.72 -24.78
C TYR A 76 -9.99 2.78 -24.11
N LEU A 77 -9.72 2.93 -22.81
CA LEU A 77 -8.69 2.14 -22.14
C LEU A 77 -9.13 0.68 -21.96
N TRP A 78 -10.07 0.40 -21.06
CA TRP A 78 -10.28 -0.99 -20.61
C TRP A 78 -10.81 -1.91 -21.71
N MET A 79 -11.70 -1.40 -22.56
CA MET A 79 -12.29 -2.19 -23.64
C MET A 79 -11.26 -2.64 -24.68
N ASN A 80 -10.19 -1.88 -24.87
CA ASN A 80 -9.09 -2.18 -25.80
C ASN A 80 -7.84 -2.71 -25.10
N TYR A 81 -7.87 -2.90 -23.78
CA TYR A 81 -6.74 -3.46 -23.05
C TYR A 81 -6.60 -4.95 -23.34
N SER A 82 -5.36 -5.39 -23.56
CA SER A 82 -4.95 -6.78 -23.67
C SER A 82 -3.47 -6.93 -23.29
N PRO A 83 -2.98 -8.14 -22.97
CA PRO A 83 -1.57 -8.36 -22.62
C PRO A 83 -0.58 -7.86 -23.68
N GLU A 84 -0.94 -7.93 -24.96
CA GLU A 84 -0.07 -7.62 -26.10
C GLU A 84 0.15 -6.12 -26.29
N VAL A 85 -0.78 -5.29 -25.83
CA VAL A 85 -0.71 -3.82 -25.95
C VAL A 85 -0.40 -3.13 -24.62
N SER A 86 -0.22 -3.91 -23.54
CA SER A 86 0.08 -3.38 -22.22
C SER A 86 1.43 -2.65 -22.21
N SER A 87 1.45 -1.42 -21.69
CA SER A 87 2.64 -0.58 -21.54
C SER A 87 2.58 0.21 -20.23
N LYS A 88 3.70 0.83 -19.83
CA LYS A 88 3.74 1.76 -18.70
C LYS A 88 2.63 2.81 -18.78
N ALA A 89 2.51 3.49 -19.92
CA ALA A 89 1.50 4.52 -20.11
C ALA A 89 0.08 3.98 -19.96
N TYR A 90 -0.17 2.78 -20.46
CA TYR A 90 -1.48 2.12 -20.37
C TYR A 90 -1.83 1.80 -18.91
N LEU A 91 -0.92 1.14 -18.19
CA LEU A 91 -1.13 0.76 -16.79
C LEU A 91 -1.41 1.99 -15.93
N MET A 92 -0.56 3.00 -16.06
CA MET A 92 -0.65 4.24 -15.29
C MET A 92 -1.90 5.05 -15.64
N SER A 93 -2.29 5.11 -16.92
CA SER A 93 -3.53 5.79 -17.33
C SER A 93 -4.76 5.13 -16.72
N ILE A 94 -4.82 3.79 -16.68
CA ILE A 94 -5.92 3.07 -16.02
C ILE A 94 -5.97 3.42 -14.52
N CYS A 95 -4.83 3.36 -13.82
CA CYS A 95 -4.77 3.72 -12.40
C CYS A 95 -5.19 5.16 -12.14
N CYS A 96 -4.76 6.12 -12.98
CA CYS A 96 -5.17 7.52 -12.86
C CYS A 96 -6.69 7.69 -12.96
N MET A 97 -7.33 7.01 -13.91
CA MET A 97 -8.79 7.10 -14.08
C MET A 97 -9.54 6.46 -12.91
N VAL A 98 -9.06 5.33 -12.39
CA VAL A 98 -9.67 4.68 -11.22
C VAL A 98 -9.54 5.58 -9.99
N ASN A 99 -8.34 6.09 -9.69
CA ASN A 99 -8.12 6.97 -8.54
C ASN A 99 -8.96 8.26 -8.64
N GLU A 100 -9.10 8.81 -9.84
CA GLU A 100 -9.95 9.98 -10.08
C GLU A 100 -11.44 9.67 -9.84
N LYS A 101 -11.91 8.50 -10.25
CA LYS A 101 -13.29 8.07 -9.96
C LYS A 101 -13.56 7.96 -8.46
N PHE A 102 -12.60 7.44 -7.69
CA PHE A 102 -12.69 7.43 -6.23
C PHE A 102 -12.70 8.86 -5.66
N ARG A 103 -11.86 9.76 -6.18
CA ARG A 103 -11.81 11.17 -5.76
C ARG A 103 -13.14 11.90 -6.00
N GLU A 104 -13.82 11.61 -7.11
CA GLU A 104 -15.14 12.16 -7.46
C GLU A 104 -16.31 11.36 -6.89
N ASN A 105 -16.04 10.28 -6.14
CA ASN A 105 -17.04 9.40 -5.53
C ASN A 105 -18.05 8.81 -6.54
N VAL A 106 -17.54 8.32 -7.68
CA VAL A 106 -18.32 7.65 -8.73
C VAL A 106 -17.90 6.17 -8.86
N PRO A 107 -18.77 5.28 -9.41
CA PRO A 107 -18.44 3.86 -9.52
C PRO A 107 -17.17 3.58 -10.34
N ALA A 108 -16.15 3.04 -9.70
CA ALA A 108 -14.82 2.83 -10.31
C ALA A 108 -14.67 1.48 -11.04
N TRP A 109 -15.43 0.46 -10.65
CA TRP A 109 -15.14 -0.94 -11.01
C TRP A 109 -15.99 -1.52 -12.15
N GLU A 110 -17.01 -0.79 -12.63
CA GLU A 110 -18.04 -1.34 -13.52
C GLU A 110 -17.50 -1.84 -14.87
N ILE A 111 -16.53 -1.14 -15.46
CA ILE A 111 -15.96 -1.57 -16.75
C ILE A 111 -15.14 -2.85 -16.63
N PHE A 112 -14.46 -3.04 -15.51
CA PHE A 112 -13.68 -4.25 -15.23
C PHE A 112 -14.61 -5.45 -15.00
N LYS A 113 -15.73 -5.24 -14.30
CA LYS A 113 -16.79 -6.25 -14.15
C LYS A 113 -17.42 -6.64 -15.50
N LYS A 114 -17.55 -5.67 -16.41
CA LYS A 114 -18.10 -5.90 -17.76
C LYS A 114 -17.18 -6.73 -18.65
N LYS A 115 -15.87 -6.57 -18.55
CA LYS A 115 -14.85 -7.32 -19.32
C LYS A 115 -13.70 -7.76 -18.39
N PRO A 116 -13.87 -8.84 -17.61
CA PRO A 116 -12.94 -9.18 -16.53
C PRO A 116 -11.66 -9.89 -16.99
N ASP A 117 -11.64 -10.45 -18.20
CA ASP A 117 -10.65 -11.45 -18.66
C ASP A 117 -9.19 -11.05 -18.47
N HIS A 118 -8.86 -9.78 -18.68
CA HIS A 118 -7.48 -9.29 -18.62
C HIS A 118 -7.12 -8.60 -17.29
N PHE A 119 -8.05 -8.50 -16.34
CA PHE A 119 -7.80 -7.91 -15.02
C PHE A 119 -6.71 -8.64 -14.22
N PRO A 120 -6.65 -9.98 -14.19
CA PRO A 120 -5.56 -10.67 -13.49
C PRO A 120 -4.17 -10.33 -14.04
N PHE A 121 -4.03 -10.22 -15.36
CA PHE A 121 -2.75 -9.84 -15.99
C PHE A 121 -2.38 -8.39 -15.66
N PHE A 122 -3.34 -7.46 -15.79
CA PHE A 122 -3.19 -6.06 -15.41
C PHE A 122 -2.73 -5.92 -13.95
N PHE A 123 -3.47 -6.52 -13.02
CA PHE A 123 -3.20 -6.42 -11.60
C PHE A 123 -1.79 -6.92 -11.23
N LYS A 124 -1.35 -8.04 -11.80
CA LYS A 124 0.02 -8.55 -11.59
C LYS A 124 1.10 -7.57 -12.08
N HIS A 125 0.86 -6.84 -13.17
CA HIS A 125 1.79 -5.82 -13.65
C HIS A 125 1.78 -4.56 -12.80
N ILE A 126 0.64 -4.22 -12.19
CA ILE A 126 0.58 -3.17 -11.15
C ILE A 126 1.44 -3.53 -9.95
N LEU A 127 1.38 -4.78 -9.46
CA LEU A 127 2.24 -5.23 -8.35
C LEU A 127 3.74 -5.12 -8.71
N LYS A 128 4.11 -5.53 -9.92
CA LYS A 128 5.49 -5.39 -10.42
C LYS A 128 5.92 -3.92 -10.50
N ALA A 129 5.06 -3.04 -11.02
CA ALA A 129 5.34 -1.61 -11.14
C ALA A 129 5.47 -0.92 -9.76
N ALA A 130 4.66 -1.31 -8.78
CA ALA A 130 4.74 -0.81 -7.41
C ALA A 130 6.05 -1.22 -6.70
N LEU A 131 6.59 -2.40 -7.03
CA LEU A 131 7.88 -2.89 -6.52
C LEU A 131 9.08 -2.53 -7.41
N ALA A 132 8.89 -1.85 -8.53
CA ALA A 132 9.98 -1.45 -9.40
C ALA A 132 11.01 -0.59 -8.64
N GLU A 133 12.26 -0.65 -9.07
CA GLU A 133 13.35 0.10 -8.45
C GLU A 133 13.00 1.60 -8.33
N THR A 134 13.30 2.19 -7.18
CA THR A 134 13.06 3.61 -6.93
C THR A 134 13.88 4.45 -7.91
N ASP A 135 13.25 5.44 -8.55
CA ASP A 135 13.85 6.28 -9.60
C ASP A 135 14.30 5.52 -10.86
N GLY A 136 13.79 4.29 -11.06
CA GLY A 136 13.98 3.47 -12.26
C GLY A 136 12.95 3.77 -13.35
N GLU A 137 12.30 2.71 -13.87
CA GLU A 137 11.26 2.84 -14.92
C GLU A 137 10.08 3.72 -14.48
N PHE A 138 9.69 3.63 -13.21
CA PHE A 138 8.61 4.42 -12.61
C PHE A 138 9.20 5.43 -11.63
N SER A 139 8.86 6.70 -11.82
CA SER A 139 9.13 7.76 -10.87
C SER A 139 8.37 7.52 -9.56
N LEU A 140 8.86 8.13 -8.48
CA LEU A 140 8.24 7.97 -7.16
C LEU A 140 6.80 8.52 -7.12
N HIS A 141 6.49 9.55 -7.91
CA HIS A 141 5.13 10.04 -8.09
C HIS A 141 4.22 8.99 -8.74
N GLU A 142 4.67 8.35 -9.82
CA GLU A 142 3.92 7.26 -10.46
C GLU A 142 3.71 6.10 -9.48
N GLN A 143 4.73 5.75 -8.70
CA GLN A 143 4.58 4.72 -7.65
C GLN A 143 3.62 5.13 -6.53
N THR A 144 3.51 6.42 -6.22
CA THR A 144 2.51 6.95 -5.28
C THR A 144 1.09 6.80 -5.83
N VAL A 145 0.88 7.03 -7.13
CA VAL A 145 -0.41 6.76 -7.81
C VAL A 145 -0.75 5.27 -7.77
N LEU A 146 0.25 4.38 -7.91
CA LEU A 146 0.08 2.94 -7.78
C LEU A 146 -0.28 2.53 -6.35
N LEU A 147 0.33 3.13 -5.32
CA LEU A 147 -0.04 2.89 -3.92
C LEU A 147 -1.50 3.24 -3.66
N LEU A 148 -1.95 4.41 -4.12
CA LEU A 148 -3.35 4.83 -3.98
C LEU A 148 -4.32 3.90 -4.74
N PHE A 149 -3.93 3.44 -5.93
CA PHE A 149 -4.74 2.47 -6.67
C PHE A 149 -4.86 1.14 -5.93
N LEU A 150 -3.75 0.65 -5.36
CA LEU A 150 -3.73 -0.58 -4.59
C LEU A 150 -4.55 -0.44 -3.31
N ASP A 151 -4.45 0.70 -2.63
CA ASP A 151 -5.29 1.04 -1.49
C ASP A 151 -6.78 0.90 -1.82
N HIS A 152 -7.21 1.51 -2.93
CA HIS A 152 -8.58 1.33 -3.43
C HIS A 152 -8.95 -0.13 -3.70
N CYS A 153 -8.02 -0.96 -4.19
CA CYS A 153 -8.25 -2.40 -4.35
C CYS A 153 -8.43 -3.12 -3.01
N PHE A 154 -7.60 -2.83 -2.00
CA PHE A 154 -7.71 -3.42 -0.67
C PHE A 154 -8.97 -2.96 0.06
N ASN A 155 -9.45 -1.75 -0.24
CA ASN A 155 -10.70 -1.18 0.27
C ASN A 155 -11.96 -1.61 -0.51
N SER A 156 -11.83 -2.42 -1.57
CA SER A 156 -12.95 -2.84 -2.44
C SER A 156 -13.13 -4.38 -2.50
N LEU A 157 -12.93 -5.08 -1.38
CA LEU A 157 -13.01 -6.55 -1.34
C LEU A 157 -14.43 -7.10 -1.53
N GLU A 158 -15.47 -6.27 -1.46
CA GLU A 158 -16.83 -6.62 -1.85
C GLU A 158 -16.95 -6.91 -3.35
N VAL A 159 -16.04 -6.39 -4.18
CA VAL A 159 -16.01 -6.66 -5.62
C VAL A 159 -15.29 -7.98 -5.87
N ASP A 160 -16.03 -9.01 -6.28
CA ASP A 160 -15.53 -10.38 -6.51
C ASP A 160 -14.28 -10.45 -7.39
N LEU A 161 -14.24 -9.65 -8.46
CA LEU A 161 -13.10 -9.56 -9.37
C LEU A 161 -11.84 -9.09 -8.63
N ILE A 162 -11.94 -8.04 -7.82
CA ILE A 162 -10.83 -7.48 -7.05
C ILE A 162 -10.41 -8.46 -5.95
N ARG A 163 -11.38 -8.97 -5.18
CA ARG A 163 -11.13 -9.95 -4.11
C ARG A 163 -10.40 -11.18 -4.62
N SER A 164 -10.73 -11.68 -5.81
CA SER A 164 -10.06 -12.84 -6.41
C SER A 164 -8.58 -12.61 -6.73
N GLN A 165 -8.13 -11.35 -6.84
CA GLN A 165 -6.72 -10.99 -7.06
C GLN A 165 -6.00 -10.56 -5.78
N VAL A 166 -6.72 -10.01 -4.80
CA VAL A 166 -6.14 -9.57 -3.54
C VAL A 166 -5.93 -10.74 -2.58
N GLN A 167 -6.77 -11.77 -2.62
CA GLN A 167 -6.72 -12.88 -1.65
C GLN A 167 -5.37 -13.58 -1.54
N GLN A 168 -4.64 -13.74 -2.65
CA GLN A 168 -3.28 -14.30 -2.67
C GLN A 168 -2.24 -13.44 -1.92
N LEU A 169 -2.49 -12.13 -1.78
CA LEU A 169 -1.59 -11.18 -1.14
C LEU A 169 -1.76 -11.14 0.39
N ILE A 170 -2.96 -11.47 0.88
CA ILE A 170 -3.35 -11.29 2.29
C ILE A 170 -3.74 -12.57 3.02
N SER A 171 -3.66 -13.72 2.37
CA SER A 171 -3.96 -15.02 3.00
C SER A 171 -2.75 -15.56 3.78
N LEU A 172 -2.97 -16.57 4.64
CA LEU A 172 -1.93 -17.25 5.42
C LEU A 172 -0.60 -17.54 4.66
N PRO A 173 -0.59 -17.97 3.38
CA PRO A 173 0.66 -18.16 2.64
C PRO A 173 1.60 -16.95 2.61
N MET A 174 1.11 -15.73 2.83
CA MET A 174 1.94 -14.51 2.93
C MET A 174 2.99 -14.58 4.04
N TRP A 175 2.76 -15.41 5.07
CA TRP A 175 3.71 -15.64 6.15
C TRP A 175 5.04 -16.28 5.69
N MET A 176 5.17 -16.66 4.42
CA MET A 176 6.48 -16.98 3.86
C MET A 176 7.41 -15.76 3.74
N GLY A 177 6.86 -14.55 3.88
CA GLY A 177 7.60 -13.31 4.01
C GLY A 177 8.12 -13.02 5.43
N LEU A 178 7.71 -13.80 6.44
CA LEU A 178 8.23 -13.67 7.81
C LEU A 178 9.67 -14.20 7.92
N GLN A 179 10.39 -13.69 8.91
CA GLN A 179 11.61 -14.34 9.38
C GLN A 179 11.32 -15.80 9.79
N PRO A 180 12.19 -16.78 9.44
CA PRO A 180 11.93 -18.20 9.73
C PRO A 180 11.68 -18.50 11.22
N ALA A 181 12.38 -17.80 12.12
CA ALA A 181 12.20 -17.93 13.56
C ALA A 181 10.85 -17.38 14.02
N ARG A 182 10.40 -16.26 13.45
CA ARG A 182 9.08 -15.67 13.73
C ARG A 182 7.95 -16.58 13.27
N LEU A 183 8.04 -17.11 12.04
CA LEU A 183 7.07 -18.09 11.54
C LEU A 183 6.94 -19.28 12.48
N GLU A 184 8.05 -19.88 12.90
CA GLU A 184 8.02 -21.03 13.81
C GLU A 184 7.46 -20.67 15.19
N LEU A 185 7.73 -19.45 15.70
CA LEU A 185 7.13 -18.94 16.94
C LEU A 185 5.60 -18.87 16.83
N GLU A 186 5.06 -18.30 15.76
CA GLU A 186 3.61 -18.20 15.55
C GLU A 186 2.94 -19.57 15.38
N LEU A 187 3.59 -20.49 14.65
CA LEU A 187 3.11 -21.86 14.48
C LEU A 187 3.18 -22.69 15.77
N LYS A 188 4.06 -22.34 16.71
CA LYS A 188 4.08 -22.93 18.07
C LYS A 188 3.00 -22.30 18.96
N LYS A 189 2.82 -20.98 18.87
CA LYS A 189 1.78 -20.24 19.60
C LYS A 189 0.38 -20.71 19.23
N THR A 190 0.14 -21.01 17.95
CA THR A 190 -1.14 -21.53 17.47
C THR A 190 -0.95 -22.87 16.72
N PRO A 191 -0.84 -24.01 17.42
CA PRO A 191 -0.49 -25.30 16.82
C PRO A 191 -1.43 -25.76 15.69
N LYS A 192 -2.70 -25.34 15.72
CA LYS A 192 -3.68 -25.65 14.65
C LYS A 192 -3.24 -25.11 13.28
N LEU A 193 -2.54 -23.97 13.22
CA LEU A 193 -2.05 -23.37 11.98
C LEU A 193 -0.99 -24.22 11.28
N ARG A 194 -0.20 -25.00 12.02
CA ARG A 194 0.83 -25.87 11.45
C ARG A 194 0.27 -26.88 10.45
N LYS A 195 -0.93 -27.40 10.70
CA LYS A 195 -1.62 -28.30 9.77
C LYS A 195 -1.93 -27.60 8.45
N PHE A 196 -2.49 -26.39 8.50
CA PHE A 196 -2.81 -25.60 7.31
C PHE A 196 -1.54 -25.16 6.56
N TRP A 197 -0.51 -24.75 7.29
CA TRP A 197 0.79 -24.40 6.72
C TRP A 197 1.43 -25.56 5.95
N ASN A 198 1.41 -26.76 6.53
CA ASN A 198 1.91 -27.96 5.85
C ASN A 198 1.06 -28.34 4.62
N LEU A 199 -0.26 -28.10 4.65
CA LEU A 199 -1.12 -28.31 3.49
C LEU A 199 -0.80 -27.33 2.35
N ILE A 200 -0.56 -26.05 2.67
CA ILE A 200 -0.14 -25.03 1.69
C ILE A 200 1.14 -25.49 0.99
N LYS A 201 2.18 -25.85 1.75
CA LYS A 201 3.45 -26.34 1.17
C LYS A 201 3.25 -27.55 0.26
N LYS A 202 2.44 -28.53 0.68
CA LYS A 202 2.12 -29.72 -0.14
C LYS A 202 1.34 -29.38 -1.41
N ASN A 203 0.55 -28.32 -1.42
CA ASN A 203 -0.17 -27.88 -2.62
C ASN A 203 0.76 -27.11 -3.56
N ASP A 204 1.69 -26.32 -3.02
CA ASP A 204 2.71 -25.62 -3.80
C ASP A 204 3.64 -26.59 -4.54
N GLU A 205 3.95 -27.74 -3.93
CA GLU A 205 4.73 -28.82 -4.57
C GLU A 205 4.06 -29.39 -5.84
N LYS A 206 2.73 -29.25 -5.97
CA LYS A 206 1.95 -29.73 -7.13
C LYS A 206 1.79 -28.68 -8.22
N MET A 207 2.14 -27.42 -7.95
CA MET A 207 2.07 -26.35 -8.94
C MET A 207 3.19 -26.49 -9.95
N ASP A 208 2.93 -26.09 -11.19
CA ASP A 208 3.99 -25.90 -12.17
C ASP A 208 4.98 -24.81 -11.69
N PRO A 209 6.25 -24.85 -12.13
CA PRO A 209 7.27 -23.93 -11.64
C PRO A 209 6.94 -22.45 -11.85
N GLU A 210 6.29 -22.08 -12.95
CA GLU A 210 5.96 -20.69 -13.29
C GLU A 210 4.83 -20.17 -12.39
N ALA A 211 3.74 -20.94 -12.25
CA ALA A 211 2.65 -20.60 -11.35
C ALA A 211 3.10 -20.53 -9.89
N ARG A 212 4.02 -21.42 -9.48
CA ARG A 212 4.59 -21.40 -8.12
C ARG A 212 5.42 -20.15 -7.88
N GLU A 213 6.28 -19.77 -8.82
CA GLU A 213 7.07 -18.55 -8.70
C GLU A 213 6.17 -17.32 -8.65
N GLN A 214 5.17 -17.24 -9.53
CA GLN A 214 4.18 -16.16 -9.52
C GLN A 214 3.43 -16.09 -8.18
N ALA A 215 3.00 -17.23 -7.62
CA ALA A 215 2.36 -17.27 -6.31
C ALA A 215 3.30 -16.81 -5.19
N TYR A 216 4.60 -17.12 -5.26
CA TYR A 216 5.58 -16.69 -4.26
C TYR A 216 5.85 -15.19 -4.33
N GLN A 217 5.87 -14.61 -5.52
CA GLN A 217 5.94 -13.16 -5.71
C GLN A 217 4.73 -12.46 -5.09
N GLU A 218 3.53 -12.97 -5.36
CA GLU A 218 2.28 -12.45 -4.78
C GLU A 218 2.28 -12.52 -3.24
N ARG A 219 2.68 -13.65 -2.67
CA ARG A 219 2.72 -13.86 -1.21
C ARG A 219 3.76 -12.98 -0.51
N ARG A 220 4.82 -12.59 -1.20
CA ARG A 220 5.89 -11.72 -0.67
C ARG A 220 5.69 -10.25 -1.01
N PHE A 221 4.67 -9.91 -1.80
CA PHE A 221 4.45 -8.56 -2.30
C PHE A 221 4.45 -7.52 -1.17
N LEU A 222 3.61 -7.70 -0.14
CA LEU A 222 3.47 -6.72 0.95
C LEU A 222 4.74 -6.61 1.80
N SER A 223 5.43 -7.72 2.10
CA SER A 223 6.68 -7.66 2.87
C SER A 223 7.81 -6.99 2.07
N GLN A 224 7.88 -7.23 0.75
CA GLN A 224 8.81 -6.54 -0.14
C GLN A 224 8.47 -5.05 -0.30
N LEU A 225 7.18 -4.70 -0.36
CA LEU A 225 6.73 -3.32 -0.45
C LEU A 225 7.12 -2.54 0.81
N ILE A 226 7.02 -3.16 1.99
CA ILE A 226 7.53 -2.59 3.25
C ILE A 226 9.04 -2.31 3.16
N GLN A 227 9.84 -3.24 2.64
CA GLN A 227 11.29 -3.02 2.50
C GLN A 227 11.61 -1.86 1.53
N LYS A 228 10.88 -1.75 0.42
CA LYS A 228 10.97 -0.61 -0.49
C LYS A 228 10.60 0.70 0.21
N PHE A 229 9.53 0.73 0.99
CA PHE A 229 9.17 1.91 1.76
C PHE A 229 10.25 2.30 2.76
N ILE A 230 10.81 1.34 3.52
CA ILE A 230 11.88 1.62 4.49
C ILE A 230 13.09 2.25 3.80
N SER A 231 13.45 1.80 2.60
CA SER A 231 14.57 2.39 1.85
C SER A 231 14.26 3.82 1.38
N VAL A 232 13.04 4.08 0.89
CA VAL A 232 12.58 5.44 0.54
C VAL A 232 12.60 6.35 1.77
N LEU A 233 12.03 5.90 2.89
CA LEU A 233 11.99 6.64 4.16
C LEU A 233 13.39 6.99 4.66
N LYS A 234 14.33 6.04 4.61
CA LYS A 234 15.74 6.28 5.02
C LYS A 234 16.49 7.22 4.08
N SER A 235 16.03 7.38 2.84
CA SER A 235 16.61 8.33 1.89
C SER A 235 16.19 9.79 2.12
N VAL A 236 15.27 10.05 3.07
CA VAL A 236 14.86 11.41 3.45
C VAL A 236 15.94 12.04 4.33
N PRO A 237 16.52 13.19 3.95
CA PRO A 237 17.50 13.88 4.77
C PRO A 237 16.85 14.57 5.98
N LEU A 238 17.61 14.74 7.07
CA LEU A 238 17.12 15.42 8.28
C LEU A 238 16.86 16.91 8.05
N SER A 239 17.81 17.63 7.45
CA SER A 239 17.75 19.09 7.32
C SER A 239 17.86 19.58 5.87
N GLU A 240 18.49 18.81 4.98
CA GLU A 240 18.60 19.19 3.57
C GLU A 240 17.22 19.23 2.88
N PRO A 241 17.08 19.94 1.75
CA PRO A 241 15.86 19.93 0.96
C PRO A 241 15.45 18.51 0.56
N VAL A 242 14.18 18.18 0.74
CA VAL A 242 13.57 16.90 0.35
C VAL A 242 12.57 17.14 -0.78
N THR A 243 12.49 16.19 -1.72
CA THR A 243 11.44 16.23 -2.76
C THR A 243 10.09 15.84 -2.15
N MET A 244 9.04 16.57 -2.51
CA MET A 244 7.68 16.26 -2.04
C MET A 244 7.20 14.89 -2.50
N ASP A 245 7.72 14.36 -3.60
CA ASP A 245 7.40 12.99 -4.05
C ASP A 245 7.80 11.93 -3.00
N LYS A 246 8.89 12.12 -2.25
CA LYS A 246 9.28 11.21 -1.15
C LYS A 246 8.33 11.31 0.03
N VAL A 247 7.96 12.54 0.40
CA VAL A 247 7.02 12.81 1.48
C VAL A 247 5.66 12.16 1.17
N HIS A 248 5.10 12.45 -0.01
CA HIS A 248 3.80 11.92 -0.43
C HIS A 248 3.79 10.41 -0.62
N TYR A 249 4.88 9.81 -1.11
CA TYR A 249 5.01 8.37 -1.15
C TYR A 249 4.93 7.77 0.25
N CYS A 250 5.66 8.35 1.22
CA CYS A 250 5.63 7.91 2.61
C CYS A 250 4.24 8.07 3.25
N GLU A 251 3.57 9.20 3.03
CA GLU A 251 2.20 9.45 3.51
C GLU A 251 1.21 8.42 2.97
N ARG A 252 1.17 8.22 1.65
CA ARG A 252 0.28 7.24 1.00
C ARG A 252 0.62 5.80 1.38
N PHE A 253 1.88 5.51 1.64
CA PHE A 253 2.26 4.20 2.14
C PHE A 253 1.69 3.95 3.54
N ILE A 254 1.77 4.92 4.46
CA ILE A 254 1.19 4.76 5.81
C ILE A 254 -0.34 4.67 5.75
N GLU A 255 -1.00 5.44 4.89
CA GLU A 255 -2.44 5.30 4.64
C GLU A 255 -2.81 3.86 4.24
N LEU A 256 -2.11 3.28 3.27
CA LEU A 256 -2.30 1.87 2.89
C LEU A 256 -2.09 0.92 4.08
N MET A 257 -1.09 1.17 4.94
CA MET A 257 -0.88 0.33 6.13
C MET A 257 -2.04 0.45 7.12
N ILE A 258 -2.57 1.66 7.32
CA ILE A 258 -3.72 1.91 8.20
C ILE A 258 -4.93 1.12 7.70
N ASP A 259 -5.25 1.21 6.42
CA ASP A 259 -6.45 0.58 5.86
C ASP A 259 -6.35 -0.95 5.87
N LEU A 260 -5.15 -1.49 5.56
CA LEU A 260 -4.87 -2.92 5.71
C LEU A 260 -5.03 -3.40 7.16
N GLU A 261 -4.57 -2.62 8.13
CA GLU A 261 -4.63 -2.96 9.56
C GLU A 261 -6.01 -2.72 10.19
N ALA A 262 -6.82 -1.83 9.62
CA ALA A 262 -8.16 -1.48 10.11
C ALA A 262 -9.24 -2.48 9.68
N LEU A 263 -9.00 -3.25 8.60
CA LEU A 263 -9.95 -4.24 8.07
C LEU A 263 -9.52 -5.67 8.45
N LEU A 264 -10.37 -6.40 9.18
CA LEU A 264 -10.02 -7.74 9.69
C LEU A 264 -9.56 -8.74 8.61
N PRO A 265 -10.23 -8.87 7.44
CA PRO A 265 -9.76 -9.73 6.34
C PRO A 265 -8.31 -9.51 5.90
N THR A 266 -7.85 -8.26 5.84
CA THR A 266 -6.48 -7.89 5.47
C THR A 266 -5.53 -7.99 6.66
N ARG A 267 -5.96 -7.53 7.83
CA ARG A 267 -5.20 -7.55 9.09
C ARG A 267 -4.79 -8.95 9.54
N ARG A 268 -5.70 -9.93 9.45
CA ARG A 268 -5.61 -11.25 10.12
C ARG A 268 -4.24 -11.93 10.00
N TRP A 269 -3.59 -11.82 8.85
CA TRP A 269 -2.26 -12.38 8.61
C TRP A 269 -1.19 -11.29 8.43
N PHE A 270 -1.59 -10.12 7.93
CA PHE A 270 -0.69 -9.01 7.66
C PHE A 270 -0.13 -8.35 8.92
N ASN A 271 -0.90 -8.24 10.01
CA ASN A 271 -0.44 -7.62 11.26
C ASN A 271 0.88 -8.24 11.76
N THR A 272 1.00 -9.57 11.66
CA THR A 272 2.25 -10.28 12.01
C THR A 272 3.42 -9.93 11.08
N ILE A 273 3.17 -9.75 9.78
CA ILE A 273 4.19 -9.33 8.79
C ILE A 273 4.64 -7.90 9.09
N LEU A 274 3.71 -7.00 9.40
CA LEU A 274 4.00 -5.62 9.73
C LEU A 274 4.84 -5.52 11.00
N ASP A 275 4.49 -6.26 12.05
CA ASP A 275 5.27 -6.33 13.31
C ASP A 275 6.67 -6.94 13.10
N ASP A 276 6.79 -8.04 12.33
CA ASP A 276 8.07 -8.69 12.00
C ASP A 276 9.03 -7.77 11.24
N SER A 277 8.50 -6.83 10.46
CA SER A 277 9.30 -5.86 9.72
C SER A 277 9.84 -4.68 10.55
N HIS A 278 9.33 -4.52 11.78
CA HIS A 278 9.66 -3.40 12.68
C HIS A 278 9.39 -2.01 12.07
N LEU A 279 8.48 -1.93 11.10
CA LEU A 279 8.17 -0.71 10.34
C LEU A 279 7.84 0.48 11.24
N LEU A 280 7.02 0.27 12.27
CA LEU A 280 6.60 1.34 13.18
C LEU A 280 7.81 1.96 13.92
N VAL A 281 8.77 1.11 14.34
CA VAL A 281 10.02 1.55 14.97
C VAL A 281 10.88 2.33 13.97
N HIS A 282 11.01 1.83 12.73
CA HIS A 282 11.72 2.55 11.67
C HIS A 282 11.13 3.94 11.39
N CYS A 283 9.80 4.08 11.44
CA CYS A 283 9.10 5.34 11.23
C CYS A 283 9.32 6.34 12.36
N TYR A 284 9.15 5.92 13.63
CA TYR A 284 9.36 6.79 14.78
C TYR A 284 10.83 7.24 14.97
N LEU A 285 11.79 6.51 14.39
CA LEU A 285 13.22 6.87 14.37
C LEU A 285 13.67 7.46 13.03
N SER A 286 12.74 7.82 12.14
CA SER A 286 13.06 8.35 10.82
C SER A 286 13.36 9.84 10.87
N ASN A 287 14.13 10.31 9.89
CA ASN A 287 14.35 11.75 9.72
C ASN A 287 13.04 12.49 9.41
N LEU A 288 12.09 11.84 8.72
CA LEU A 288 10.84 12.45 8.28
C LEU A 288 9.99 12.93 9.46
N VAL A 289 9.83 12.13 10.53
CA VAL A 289 9.08 12.55 11.73
C VAL A 289 9.72 13.72 12.48
N HIS A 290 11.01 13.97 12.26
CA HIS A 290 11.74 15.07 12.88
C HIS A 290 11.69 16.37 12.05
N ARG A 291 11.08 16.34 10.87
CA ARG A 291 10.84 17.54 10.04
C ARG A 291 9.48 18.12 10.40
N GLU A 292 9.45 19.17 11.20
CA GLU A 292 8.22 19.73 11.78
C GLU A 292 7.16 20.13 10.73
N GLU A 293 7.59 20.68 9.59
CA GLU A 293 6.68 21.10 8.51
C GLU A 293 6.41 19.95 7.53
N ASP A 294 7.46 19.44 6.87
CA ASP A 294 7.33 18.41 5.82
C ASP A 294 6.77 17.07 6.34
N GLY A 295 7.07 16.72 7.59
CA GLY A 295 6.72 15.44 8.19
C GLY A 295 5.44 15.45 9.03
N HIS A 296 4.74 16.59 9.13
CA HIS A 296 3.62 16.73 10.06
C HIS A 296 2.50 15.72 9.78
N LEU A 297 2.05 15.63 8.53
CA LEU A 297 0.99 14.70 8.12
C LEU A 297 1.45 13.25 8.26
N PHE A 298 2.70 12.94 7.88
CA PHE A 298 3.28 11.61 8.09
C PHE A 298 3.24 11.20 9.57
N SER A 299 3.58 12.09 10.50
CA SER A 299 3.50 11.81 11.95
C SER A 299 2.06 11.57 12.42
N GLN A 300 1.07 12.34 11.93
CA GLN A 300 -0.34 12.12 12.27
C GLN A 300 -0.85 10.76 11.79
N LEU A 301 -0.52 10.38 10.55
CA LEU A 301 -0.83 9.07 10.00
C LEU A 301 -0.11 7.96 10.78
N LEU A 302 1.14 8.19 11.19
CA LEU A 302 1.90 7.23 11.97
C LEU A 302 1.25 6.94 13.34
N ASP A 303 0.68 7.95 13.99
CA ASP A 303 -0.05 7.77 15.25
C ASP A 303 -1.36 6.96 15.03
N MET A 304 -2.04 7.15 13.91
CA MET A 304 -3.17 6.29 13.53
C MET A 304 -2.74 4.84 13.28
N LEU A 305 -1.62 4.63 12.59
CA LEU A 305 -1.07 3.29 12.37
C LEU A 305 -0.66 2.62 13.70
N LYS A 306 -0.06 3.38 14.63
CA LYS A 306 0.24 2.89 15.97
C LYS A 306 -1.01 2.44 16.72
N PHE A 307 -2.11 3.17 16.59
CA PHE A 307 -3.38 2.76 17.18
C PHE A 307 -3.86 1.41 16.62
N TYR A 308 -3.87 1.23 15.29
CA TYR A 308 -4.34 -0.01 14.69
C TYR A 308 -3.40 -1.20 14.94
N THR A 309 -2.08 -1.01 14.85
CA THR A 309 -1.11 -2.08 15.17
C THR A 309 -1.22 -2.56 16.62
N GLY A 310 -1.57 -1.65 17.55
CA GLY A 310 -1.85 -1.96 18.95
C GLY A 310 -3.33 -2.26 19.27
N PHE A 311 -4.21 -2.37 18.27
CA PHE A 311 -5.64 -2.48 18.50
C PHE A 311 -6.00 -3.77 19.24
N GLU A 312 -6.91 -3.66 20.21
CA GLU A 312 -7.25 -4.71 21.16
C GLU A 312 -8.20 -5.75 20.55
N ILE A 313 -7.72 -6.47 19.52
CA ILE A 313 -8.46 -7.50 18.80
C ILE A 313 -7.63 -8.78 18.66
N ASN A 314 -8.30 -9.93 18.72
CA ASN A 314 -7.69 -11.20 18.38
C ASN A 314 -7.74 -11.40 16.85
N ASP A 315 -6.59 -11.35 16.17
CA ASP A 315 -6.52 -11.44 14.70
C ASP A 315 -7.14 -12.73 14.12
N GLN A 316 -7.15 -13.82 14.89
CA GLN A 316 -7.69 -15.10 14.43
C GLN A 316 -9.20 -15.17 14.59
N THR A 317 -9.74 -14.81 15.76
CA THR A 317 -11.18 -14.92 16.04
C THR A 317 -11.96 -13.69 15.58
N GLY A 318 -11.32 -12.53 15.49
CA GLY A 318 -11.97 -11.23 15.24
C GLY A 318 -12.68 -10.64 16.46
N ASN A 319 -12.57 -11.26 17.63
CA ASN A 319 -13.18 -10.75 18.85
C ASN A 319 -12.30 -9.67 19.49
N ALA A 320 -12.92 -8.67 20.09
CA ALA A 320 -12.23 -7.72 20.96
C ALA A 320 -11.56 -8.47 22.13
N LEU A 321 -10.35 -8.04 22.48
CA LEU A 321 -9.63 -8.55 23.64
C LEU A 321 -10.20 -7.94 24.92
N THR A 322 -10.30 -8.76 25.94
CA THR A 322 -10.65 -8.32 27.30
C THR A 322 -9.43 -7.73 28.01
N GLU A 323 -9.66 -6.92 29.05
CA GLU A 323 -8.59 -6.37 29.89
C GLU A 323 -7.66 -7.46 30.45
N ASN A 324 -8.22 -8.62 30.83
CA ASN A 324 -7.46 -9.77 31.31
C ASN A 324 -6.57 -10.37 30.21
N GLU A 325 -7.07 -10.48 28.97
CA GLU A 325 -6.29 -10.98 27.84
C GLU A 325 -5.17 -10.01 27.48
N MET A 326 -5.43 -8.70 27.48
CA MET A 326 -4.43 -7.66 27.27
C MET A 326 -3.31 -7.73 28.32
N THR A 327 -3.68 -7.84 29.59
CA THR A 327 -2.73 -8.00 30.71
C THR A 327 -1.90 -9.28 30.55
N THR A 328 -2.54 -10.39 30.19
CA THR A 328 -1.87 -11.68 29.97
C THR A 328 -0.85 -11.58 28.83
N ILE A 329 -1.23 -10.97 27.69
CA ILE A 329 -0.33 -10.79 26.54
C ILE A 329 0.91 -9.97 26.94
N HIS A 330 0.72 -8.90 27.70
CA HIS A 330 1.81 -8.07 28.20
C HIS A 330 2.75 -8.85 29.13
N TYR A 331 2.18 -9.59 30.09
CA TYR A 331 2.96 -10.34 31.08
C TYR A 331 3.72 -11.50 30.42
N ASP A 332 3.13 -12.18 29.44
CA ASP A 332 3.78 -13.23 28.66
C ASP A 332 5.00 -12.69 27.90
N ARG A 333 4.90 -11.48 27.33
CA ARG A 333 6.01 -10.82 26.64
C ARG A 333 7.16 -10.52 27.61
N ILE A 334 6.89 -9.85 28.73
CA ILE A 334 7.92 -9.53 29.74
C ILE A 334 8.53 -10.82 30.31
N THR A 335 7.72 -11.81 30.65
CA THR A 335 8.20 -13.10 31.17
C THR A 335 9.11 -13.80 30.16
N SER A 336 8.77 -13.78 28.87
CA SER A 336 9.61 -14.37 27.82
C SER A 336 10.97 -13.65 27.70
N LEU A 337 10.97 -12.31 27.82
CA LEU A 337 12.18 -11.50 27.82
C LEU A 337 13.05 -11.75 29.06
N GLN A 338 12.44 -11.84 30.25
CA GLN A 338 13.13 -12.18 31.50
C GLN A 338 13.77 -13.59 31.43
N ARG A 339 13.08 -14.57 30.84
CA ARG A 339 13.66 -15.91 30.63
C ARG A 339 14.90 -15.87 29.74
N ALA A 340 14.86 -15.09 28.65
CA ALA A 340 16.01 -14.92 27.76
C ALA A 340 17.16 -14.20 28.48
N ALA A 341 16.87 -13.11 29.21
CA ALA A 341 17.83 -12.39 30.03
C ALA A 341 18.53 -13.30 31.04
N PHE A 342 17.76 -14.07 31.83
CA PHE A 342 18.31 -15.00 32.82
C PHE A 342 19.23 -16.05 32.20
N ALA A 343 18.84 -16.61 31.06
CA ALA A 343 19.56 -17.73 30.45
C ALA A 343 20.84 -17.31 29.73
N HIS A 344 20.89 -16.09 29.21
CA HIS A 344 21.91 -15.70 28.22
C HIS A 344 22.66 -14.40 28.53
N PHE A 345 22.18 -13.55 29.43
CA PHE A 345 22.73 -12.21 29.67
C PHE A 345 22.93 -11.95 31.18
N PRO A 346 24.09 -12.30 31.74
CA PRO A 346 24.41 -12.07 33.16
C PRO A 346 24.23 -10.61 33.62
N GLU A 347 24.49 -9.65 32.74
CA GLU A 347 24.29 -8.21 32.96
C GLU A 347 22.82 -7.82 33.19
N LEU A 348 21.87 -8.66 32.79
CA LEU A 348 20.42 -8.47 32.98
C LEU A 348 19.84 -9.35 34.11
N TYR A 349 20.68 -9.89 35.00
CA TYR A 349 20.24 -10.78 36.07
C TYR A 349 19.18 -10.14 36.98
N ASP A 350 19.39 -8.91 37.42
CA ASP A 350 18.45 -8.19 38.29
C ASP A 350 17.11 -7.94 37.59
N PHE A 351 17.13 -7.60 36.30
CA PHE A 351 15.91 -7.48 35.48
C PHE A 351 15.14 -8.80 35.42
N ALA A 352 15.84 -9.92 35.22
CA ALA A 352 15.21 -11.22 35.05
C ALA A 352 14.50 -11.75 36.30
N LEU A 353 14.91 -11.30 37.49
CA LEU A 353 14.35 -11.71 38.79
C LEU A 353 13.34 -10.71 39.38
N SER A 354 13.25 -9.52 38.80
CA SER A 354 12.35 -8.47 39.27
C SER A 354 10.88 -8.78 38.94
N ASN A 355 9.96 -8.24 39.75
CA ASN A 355 8.53 -8.31 39.43
C ASN A 355 8.23 -7.51 38.15
N VAL A 356 7.25 -7.97 37.37
CA VAL A 356 6.87 -7.35 36.08
C VAL A 356 6.63 -5.83 36.23
N ALA A 357 5.88 -5.41 37.25
CA ALA A 357 5.53 -4.00 37.48
C ALA A 357 6.74 -3.07 37.74
N GLU A 358 7.89 -3.61 38.12
CA GLU A 358 9.12 -2.82 38.34
C GLU A 358 9.90 -2.61 37.04
N VAL A 359 9.65 -3.44 36.02
CA VAL A 359 10.50 -3.53 34.82
C VAL A 359 9.75 -3.27 33.51
N ASP A 360 8.43 -3.19 33.53
CA ASP A 360 7.60 -3.14 32.33
C ASP A 360 7.26 -1.71 31.84
N THR A 361 7.66 -0.69 32.60
CA THR A 361 7.54 0.70 32.18
C THR A 361 8.63 1.10 31.18
N ARG A 362 8.34 2.07 30.32
CA ARG A 362 9.33 2.59 29.35
C ARG A 362 10.59 3.10 30.04
N GLU A 363 10.45 3.81 31.16
CA GLU A 363 11.58 4.34 31.93
C GLU A 363 12.46 3.22 32.49
N SER A 364 11.85 2.20 33.08
CA SER A 364 12.57 1.01 33.58
C SER A 364 13.31 0.30 32.46
N LEU A 365 12.67 0.05 31.32
CA LEU A 365 13.30 -0.60 30.18
C LEU A 365 14.49 0.20 29.62
N VAL A 366 14.37 1.53 29.51
CA VAL A 366 15.49 2.38 29.07
C VAL A 366 16.64 2.34 30.08
N LYS A 367 16.34 2.38 31.38
CA LYS A 367 17.35 2.30 32.44
C LYS A 367 18.12 0.98 32.40
N LEU A 368 17.44 -0.13 32.11
CA LEU A 368 18.01 -1.47 32.14
C LEU A 368 18.72 -1.85 30.84
N PHE A 369 18.14 -1.52 29.69
CA PHE A 369 18.65 -1.93 28.37
C PHE A 369 19.45 -0.83 27.65
N GLY A 370 19.29 0.44 28.03
CA GLY A 370 20.00 1.56 27.41
C GLY A 370 21.54 1.53 27.57
N PRO A 371 22.09 1.01 28.68
CA PRO A 371 23.54 0.87 28.84
C PRO A 371 24.20 -0.29 28.08
N LEU A 372 23.42 -1.20 27.46
CA LEU A 372 23.92 -2.41 26.80
C LEU A 372 24.63 -2.15 25.46
#